data_AF-A0AAD9HL55-F1
#
_entry.id   AF-A0AAD9HL55-F1
#
_cell.length_a   1.000
_cell.length_b   1.000
_cell.length_c   1.000
_cell.angle_alpha   90.00
_cell.angle_beta   90.00
_cell.angle_gamma   90.00
#
_symmetry.space_group_name_H-M   'P 1'
#
loop_
_entity.id
_entity.type
_entity.pdbx_description
1 polymer ?
#
loop_
_entity_poly.entity_id
_entity_poly.type
_entity_poly.pdbx_seq_one_letter_code
_entity_poly.pdbx_strand_id
1 'polypeptide(L)'
;MHHFTVAFCLGSALTAWAATPAGFKPASKVNLVVAYGDQSGLNGVDLQKSITQSEPTFGTTEPLTGKSYAIIMVDIDIPTNNPPATGTFLHWAQADLSPVAKTTTLQLNDGKQTIHTLKANGGAIAPYAGPAPPAKVPLSHRYIQLLVDTSNITTAGTAALQTLSNRQGVQVNDVLTKAGLANMVVAGNFFTVTNPGPAANAKKGNATTAPTGGVKPTSVPPSLSNGEKSTWLSPAMLLVSVLGLSGALL
;
A
#
# COMPACT_ATOMS: atom_id res chain seq x y z
N MET A 1 -49.02 36.69 -5.29
CA MET A 1 -48.47 35.46 -5.90
C MET A 1 -47.02 35.37 -5.43
N HIS A 2 -46.73 34.50 -4.46
CA HIS A 2 -45.39 34.38 -3.88
C HIS A 2 -44.64 33.25 -4.59
N HIS A 3 -43.55 33.61 -5.28
CA HIS A 3 -42.66 32.67 -5.94
C HIS A 3 -41.73 32.06 -4.89
N PHE A 4 -41.83 30.75 -4.68
CA PHE A 4 -40.86 29.98 -3.90
C PHE A 4 -39.71 29.55 -4.83
N THR A 5 -38.54 30.14 -4.63
CA THR A 5 -37.30 29.68 -5.28
C THR A 5 -36.77 28.47 -4.50
N VAL A 6 -36.83 27.28 -5.11
CA VAL A 6 -36.19 26.07 -4.59
C VAL A 6 -34.70 26.13 -4.94
N ALA A 7 -33.86 26.29 -3.93
CA ALA A 7 -32.41 26.17 -4.08
C ALA A 7 -32.02 24.69 -4.14
N PHE A 8 -31.50 24.25 -5.28
CA PHE A 8 -30.99 22.90 -5.48
C PHE A 8 -29.51 22.88 -5.04
N CYS A 9 -29.23 22.36 -3.84
CA CYS A 9 -27.85 22.12 -3.41
C CYS A 9 -27.28 20.91 -4.16
N LEU A 10 -26.41 21.15 -5.14
CA LEU A 10 -25.56 20.08 -5.68
C LEU A 10 -24.55 19.66 -4.61
N GLY A 11 -24.82 18.55 -3.94
CA GLY A 11 -23.86 17.90 -3.08
C GLY A 11 -22.71 17.32 -3.90
N SER A 12 -21.50 17.85 -3.70
CA SER A 12 -20.27 17.25 -4.21
C SER A 12 -20.14 15.84 -3.65
N ALA A 13 -20.21 14.82 -4.50
CA ALA A 13 -19.89 13.46 -4.12
C ALA A 13 -18.37 13.38 -3.88
N LEU A 14 -17.93 13.59 -2.64
CA LEU A 14 -16.59 13.21 -2.22
C LEU A 14 -16.48 11.69 -2.46
N THR A 15 -15.61 11.30 -3.39
CA THR A 15 -15.22 9.91 -3.53
C THR A 15 -14.54 9.51 -2.24
N ALA A 16 -15.26 8.81 -1.36
CA ALA A 16 -14.67 8.23 -0.18
C ALA A 16 -13.66 7.17 -0.63
N TRP A 17 -12.39 7.54 -0.68
CA TRP A 17 -11.31 6.56 -0.83
C TRP A 17 -11.41 5.64 0.38
N ALA A 18 -11.75 4.37 0.12
CA ALA A 18 -11.81 3.38 1.19
C ALA A 18 -10.39 3.16 1.71
N ALA A 19 -10.22 3.24 3.03
CA ALA A 19 -8.92 3.07 3.67
C ALA A 19 -8.42 1.62 3.56
N THR A 20 -9.33 0.68 3.34
CA THR A 20 -9.06 -0.71 2.93
C THR A 20 -9.43 -0.90 1.45
N PRO A 21 -8.78 -1.82 0.71
CA PRO A 21 -9.07 -2.00 -0.71
C PRO A 21 -10.51 -2.46 -0.96
N ALA A 22 -11.06 -2.11 -2.12
CA ALA A 22 -12.43 -2.45 -2.48
C ALA A 22 -12.68 -3.97 -2.37
N GLY A 23 -13.82 -4.34 -1.78
CA GLY A 23 -14.20 -5.74 -1.57
C GLY A 23 -13.58 -6.41 -0.33
N PHE A 24 -12.57 -5.81 0.30
CA PHE A 24 -12.01 -6.33 1.55
C PHE A 24 -12.99 -6.13 2.72
N LYS A 25 -13.00 -7.08 3.66
CA LYS A 25 -13.82 -7.05 4.87
C LYS A 25 -12.99 -7.42 6.11
N PRO A 26 -13.23 -6.74 7.26
CA PRO A 26 -14.11 -5.57 7.41
C PRO A 26 -13.55 -4.35 6.67
N ALA A 27 -14.43 -3.51 6.14
CA ALA A 27 -14.03 -2.32 5.41
C ALA A 27 -13.89 -1.13 6.36
N SER A 28 -12.88 -0.28 6.14
CA SER A 28 -12.77 1.01 6.83
C SER A 28 -12.75 2.16 5.83
N LYS A 29 -13.35 3.28 6.23
CA LYS A 29 -13.25 4.59 5.53
C LYS A 29 -12.35 5.58 6.26
N VAL A 30 -11.86 5.20 7.45
CA VAL A 30 -10.97 6.03 8.27
C VAL A 30 -9.56 5.54 8.05
N ASN A 31 -8.67 6.47 7.67
CA ASN A 31 -7.27 6.16 7.37
C ASN A 31 -6.49 5.87 8.65
N LEU A 32 -5.82 4.73 8.66
CA LEU A 32 -4.73 4.43 9.58
C LEU A 32 -3.44 4.94 8.96
N VAL A 33 -2.75 5.85 9.64
CA VAL A 33 -1.44 6.31 9.20
C VAL A 33 -0.43 5.21 9.47
N VAL A 34 0.32 4.82 8.45
CA VAL A 34 1.39 3.82 8.55
C VAL A 34 2.62 4.39 7.87
N ALA A 35 3.72 4.49 8.61
CA ALA A 35 4.97 5.08 8.15
C ALA A 35 6.15 4.13 8.34
N TYR A 36 6.92 3.96 7.27
CA TYR A 36 8.18 3.23 7.25
C TYR A 36 9.31 4.26 7.09
N GLY A 37 9.83 4.75 8.21
CA GLY A 37 10.74 5.90 8.22
C GLY A 37 10.03 7.18 7.76
N ASP A 38 10.51 7.78 6.66
CA ASP A 38 9.93 8.96 6.01
C ASP A 38 8.91 8.62 4.90
N GLN A 39 8.68 7.34 4.62
CA GLN A 39 7.72 6.89 3.61
C GLN A 39 6.35 6.59 4.21
N SER A 40 5.31 7.21 3.64
CA SER A 40 3.91 6.92 3.96
C SER A 40 3.43 5.70 3.17
N GLY A 41 2.90 4.69 3.87
CA GLY A 41 2.29 3.50 3.26
C GLY A 41 0.80 3.65 3.03
N LEU A 42 0.30 4.85 2.71
CA LEU A 42 -1.14 5.12 2.60
C LEU A 42 -1.70 4.81 1.20
N ASN A 43 -2.98 4.46 1.13
CA ASN A 43 -3.81 4.48 -0.09
C ASN A 43 -3.30 3.62 -1.27
N GLY A 44 -2.67 2.47 -0.99
CA GLY A 44 -2.24 1.55 -2.03
C GLY A 44 -0.94 1.94 -2.74
N VAL A 45 -0.16 2.85 -2.17
CA VAL A 45 1.20 3.17 -2.66
C VAL A 45 2.05 1.89 -2.72
N ASP A 46 2.86 1.76 -3.78
CA ASP A 46 3.85 0.70 -3.89
C ASP A 46 5.12 1.08 -3.11
N LEU A 47 5.37 0.36 -2.02
CA LEU A 47 6.54 0.55 -1.19
C LEU A 47 7.65 -0.42 -1.59
N GLN A 48 8.89 0.04 -1.46
CA GLN A 48 10.04 -0.84 -1.65
C GLN A 48 10.06 -1.93 -0.57
N LYS A 49 10.43 -3.14 -0.97
CA LYS A 49 10.60 -4.25 -0.03
C LYS A 49 11.60 -3.90 1.08
N SER A 50 12.71 -3.25 0.75
CA SER A 50 13.80 -2.94 1.69
C SER A 50 13.35 -2.08 2.87
N ILE A 51 12.49 -1.08 2.65
CA ILE A 51 12.04 -0.16 3.70
C ILE A 51 10.95 -0.75 4.59
N THR A 52 10.29 -1.81 4.14
CA THR A 52 9.18 -2.46 4.86
C THR A 52 9.64 -3.65 5.72
N GLN A 53 10.94 -3.84 5.94
CA GLN A 53 11.42 -4.98 6.73
C GLN A 53 11.32 -4.77 8.25
N SER A 54 11.20 -3.52 8.70
CA SER A 54 11.00 -3.18 10.11
C SER A 54 9.55 -2.79 10.40
N GLU A 55 9.09 -3.03 11.62
CA GLU A 55 7.74 -2.63 12.05
C GLU A 55 7.53 -1.12 11.84
N PRO A 56 6.40 -0.71 11.23
CA PRO A 56 6.13 0.70 10.95
C PRO A 56 5.72 1.47 12.21
N THR A 57 5.90 2.79 12.18
CA THR A 57 5.16 3.67 13.11
C THR A 57 3.74 3.83 12.58
N PHE A 58 2.74 3.72 13.45
CA PHE A 58 1.34 3.82 13.05
C PHE A 58 0.50 4.58 14.07
N GLY A 59 -0.63 5.10 13.61
CA GLY A 59 -1.59 5.80 14.46
C GLY A 59 -2.72 6.44 13.66
N THR A 60 -3.56 7.19 14.34
CA THR A 60 -4.69 7.93 13.75
C THR A 60 -4.44 9.42 13.79
N THR A 61 -5.07 10.19 12.88
CA THR A 61 -5.01 11.66 12.92
C THR A 61 -5.89 12.22 14.03
N GLU A 62 -6.97 11.51 14.37
CA GLU A 62 -7.86 11.85 15.47
C GLU A 62 -7.55 11.02 16.73
N PRO A 63 -7.82 11.53 17.94
CA PRO A 63 -7.65 10.78 19.18
C PRO A 63 -8.50 9.50 19.22
N LEU A 64 -7.91 8.43 19.74
CA LEU A 64 -8.60 7.18 20.04
C LEU A 64 -9.29 7.26 21.41
N THR A 65 -10.56 6.85 21.49
CA THR A 65 -11.39 6.98 22.71
C THR A 65 -11.53 5.69 23.52
N GLY A 66 -11.14 4.56 22.93
CA GLY A 66 -11.09 3.24 23.57
C GLY A 66 -9.87 3.09 24.49
N LYS A 67 -9.89 2.04 25.28
CA LYS A 67 -8.88 1.72 26.31
C LYS A 67 -7.82 0.75 25.80
N SER A 68 -8.20 -0.15 24.89
CA SER A 68 -7.35 -1.20 24.36
C SER A 68 -7.65 -1.43 22.89
N TYR A 69 -6.61 -1.73 22.11
CA TYR A 69 -6.69 -1.94 20.67
C TYR A 69 -5.87 -3.15 20.23
N ALA A 70 -6.14 -3.59 19.00
CA ALA A 70 -5.29 -4.51 18.25
C ALA A 70 -4.98 -3.98 16.85
N ILE A 71 -3.76 -4.22 16.38
CA ILE A 71 -3.33 -4.00 14.99
C ILE A 71 -3.17 -5.35 14.31
N ILE A 72 -3.70 -5.49 13.10
CA ILE A 72 -3.66 -6.70 12.28
C ILE A 72 -3.17 -6.31 10.89
N MET A 73 -2.13 -6.99 10.39
CA MET A 73 -1.63 -6.83 9.02
C MET A 73 -1.71 -8.16 8.27
N VAL A 74 -2.39 -8.16 7.13
CA VAL A 74 -2.60 -9.36 6.30
C VAL A 74 -2.23 -9.09 4.84
N ASP A 75 -1.55 -10.05 4.23
CA ASP A 75 -1.35 -10.18 2.79
C ASP A 75 -2.49 -11.03 2.23
N ILE A 76 -3.18 -10.55 1.19
CA ILE A 76 -4.31 -11.26 0.56
C ILE A 76 -4.01 -11.80 -0.83
N ASP A 77 -2.75 -11.69 -1.25
CA ASP A 77 -2.33 -11.97 -2.62
C ASP A 77 -1.29 -13.10 -2.68
N ILE A 78 -1.25 -13.98 -1.67
CA ILE A 78 -0.30 -15.09 -1.63
C ILE A 78 -0.51 -16.03 -2.83
N PRO A 79 0.50 -16.24 -3.69
CA PRO A 79 0.35 -17.04 -4.89
C PRO A 79 -0.01 -18.51 -4.61
N THR A 80 -1.08 -19.00 -5.23
CA THR A 80 -1.40 -20.43 -5.25
C THR A 80 -0.79 -21.13 -6.46
N ASN A 81 -1.03 -22.43 -6.61
CA ASN A 81 -0.66 -23.16 -7.83
C ASN A 81 -1.68 -22.98 -8.96
N ASN A 82 -2.81 -22.31 -8.70
CA ASN A 82 -3.91 -22.11 -9.65
C ASN A 82 -4.25 -20.61 -9.82
N PRO A 83 -3.35 -19.79 -10.39
CA PRO A 83 -3.63 -18.38 -10.61
C PRO A 83 -4.89 -18.18 -11.50
N PRO A 84 -5.72 -17.15 -11.27
CA PRO A 84 -5.46 -15.98 -10.41
C PRO A 84 -5.85 -16.18 -8.93
N ALA A 85 -6.17 -17.40 -8.47
CA ALA A 85 -6.51 -17.62 -7.08
C ALA A 85 -5.32 -17.29 -6.16
N THR A 86 -5.60 -16.53 -5.10
CA THR A 86 -4.65 -16.16 -4.05
C THR A 86 -5.08 -16.76 -2.71
N GLY A 87 -4.12 -16.92 -1.81
CA GLY A 87 -4.35 -17.18 -0.41
C GLY A 87 -4.04 -15.95 0.44
N THR A 88 -4.09 -16.13 1.76
CA THR A 88 -3.77 -15.08 2.72
C THR A 88 -2.61 -15.47 3.64
N PHE A 89 -1.87 -14.47 4.12
CA PHE A 89 -0.85 -14.65 5.14
C PHE A 89 -0.85 -13.48 6.12
N LEU A 90 -0.83 -13.77 7.41
CA LEU A 90 -0.74 -12.75 8.45
C LEU A 90 0.71 -12.30 8.67
N HIS A 91 0.97 -11.02 8.45
CA HIS A 91 2.27 -10.39 8.67
C HIS A 91 2.44 -9.89 10.11
N TRP A 92 1.37 -9.44 10.75
CA TRP A 92 1.44 -8.90 12.11
C TRP A 92 0.09 -9.00 12.82
N ALA A 93 0.11 -9.39 14.09
CA ALA A 93 -1.00 -9.20 15.00
C ALA A 93 -0.46 -8.85 16.38
N GLN A 94 -0.78 -7.66 16.87
CA GLN A 94 -0.46 -7.20 18.22
C GLN A 94 -1.75 -6.72 18.86
N ALA A 95 -2.12 -7.35 19.97
CA ALA A 95 -3.22 -6.90 20.83
C ALA A 95 -2.64 -6.14 22.04
N ASP A 96 -3.52 -5.72 22.95
CA ASP A 96 -3.14 -5.01 24.17
C ASP A 96 -2.31 -3.75 23.87
N LEU A 97 -2.80 -2.98 22.90
CA LEU A 97 -2.30 -1.66 22.56
C LEU A 97 -3.09 -0.60 23.33
N SER A 98 -2.40 0.29 24.05
CA SER A 98 -3.03 1.45 24.68
C SER A 98 -2.68 2.74 23.94
N PRO A 99 -3.62 3.70 23.79
CA PRO A 99 -3.32 5.01 23.25
C PRO A 99 -2.21 5.72 24.05
N VAL A 100 -1.29 6.37 23.34
CA VAL A 100 -0.28 7.23 23.96
C VAL A 100 -0.88 8.63 24.14
N ALA A 101 -0.75 9.20 25.34
CA ALA A 101 -1.35 10.49 25.68
C ALA A 101 -0.79 11.68 24.87
N LYS A 102 0.48 11.60 24.47
CA LYS A 102 1.13 12.60 23.64
C LYS A 102 1.07 12.18 22.18
N THR A 103 0.84 13.14 21.30
CA THR A 103 0.96 12.92 19.85
C THR A 103 2.41 12.78 19.43
N THR A 104 2.61 12.10 18.30
CA THR A 104 3.90 11.96 17.62
C THR A 104 3.85 12.72 16.31
N THR A 105 4.87 13.52 16.00
CA THR A 105 5.02 14.16 14.68
C THR A 105 5.93 13.32 13.81
N LEU A 106 5.39 12.81 12.70
CA LEU A 106 6.11 12.14 11.64
C LEU A 106 6.62 13.16 10.63
N GLN A 107 7.87 12.96 10.20
CA GLN A 107 8.48 13.69 9.09
C GLN A 107 8.42 12.79 7.86
N LEU A 108 7.38 12.96 7.05
CA LEU A 108 7.17 12.20 5.84
C LEU A 108 7.64 13.01 4.62
N ASN A 109 7.87 12.33 3.50
CA ASN A 109 8.24 12.98 2.25
C ASN A 109 7.18 13.96 1.73
N ASP A 110 5.92 13.73 2.03
CA ASP A 110 4.78 14.57 1.65
C ASP A 110 4.44 15.65 2.70
N GLY A 111 5.15 15.68 3.82
CA GLY A 111 5.04 16.73 4.83
C GLY A 111 5.14 16.24 6.27
N LYS A 112 4.82 17.13 7.20
CA LYS A 112 4.72 16.78 8.62
C LYS A 112 3.33 16.25 8.91
N GLN A 113 3.23 15.14 9.63
CA GLN A 113 1.95 14.59 10.06
C GLN A 113 1.96 14.30 11.57
N THR A 114 1.02 14.88 12.29
CA THR A 114 0.82 14.60 13.72
C THR A 114 -0.17 13.46 13.88
N ILE A 115 0.18 12.45 14.67
CA ILE A 115 -0.64 11.25 14.89
C ILE A 115 -0.74 10.89 16.37
N HIS A 116 -1.84 10.20 16.70
CA HIS A 116 -2.06 9.52 17.97
C HIS A 116 -1.58 8.07 17.85
N THR A 117 -0.40 7.81 18.40
CA THR A 117 0.22 6.48 18.39
C THR A 117 -0.33 5.60 19.51
N LEU A 118 -0.08 4.30 19.41
CA LEU A 118 -0.36 3.33 20.45
C LEU A 118 0.93 2.69 20.95
N LYS A 119 0.90 2.18 22.18
CA LYS A 119 1.99 1.42 22.79
C LYS A 119 1.51 0.01 23.11
N ALA A 120 2.31 -0.99 22.77
CA ALA A 120 2.10 -2.37 23.21
C ALA A 120 2.44 -2.55 24.69
N ASN A 121 1.55 -3.21 25.43
CA ASN A 121 1.78 -3.56 26.83
C ASN A 121 2.19 -5.03 27.02
N GLY A 122 2.14 -5.84 25.97
CA GLY A 122 2.49 -7.26 25.98
C GLY A 122 3.09 -7.73 24.66
N GLY A 123 3.42 -9.02 24.58
CA GLY A 123 3.96 -9.63 23.35
C GLY A 123 2.93 -9.71 22.21
N ALA A 124 3.42 -9.66 20.98
CA ALA A 124 2.59 -9.84 19.80
C ALA A 124 1.99 -11.26 19.74
N ILE A 125 0.74 -11.36 19.28
CA ILE A 125 0.13 -12.64 18.92
C ILE A 125 0.90 -13.28 17.75
N ALA A 126 1.28 -12.42 16.79
CA ALA A 126 2.15 -12.75 15.68
C ALA A 126 3.09 -11.56 15.45
N PRO A 127 4.38 -11.64 15.81
CA PRO A 127 5.34 -10.54 15.62
C PRO A 127 5.39 -10.02 14.18
N TYR A 128 5.81 -8.77 13.98
CA TYR A 128 5.91 -8.22 12.63
C TYR A 128 6.85 -9.05 11.75
N ALA A 129 6.36 -9.43 10.56
CA ALA A 129 7.15 -10.00 9.49
C ALA A 129 7.02 -9.09 8.27
N GLY A 130 8.13 -8.57 7.75
CA GLY A 130 8.10 -7.66 6.62
C GLY A 130 7.51 -8.28 5.34
N PRO A 131 6.90 -7.49 4.46
CA PRO A 131 6.56 -7.89 3.09
C PRO A 131 7.71 -8.57 2.36
N ALA A 132 7.40 -9.67 1.68
CA ALA A 132 8.38 -10.42 0.89
C ALA A 132 7.69 -11.18 -0.25
N PRO A 133 7.01 -10.48 -1.17
CA PRO A 133 6.32 -11.13 -2.28
C PRO A 133 7.32 -12.00 -3.08
N PRO A 134 7.01 -13.28 -3.33
CA PRO A 134 7.87 -14.13 -4.12
C PRO A 134 7.85 -13.71 -5.59
N ALA A 135 8.83 -14.16 -6.36
CA ALA A 135 8.82 -13.99 -7.81
C ALA A 135 7.84 -15.00 -8.46
N LYS A 136 6.55 -14.91 -8.12
CA LYS A 136 5.46 -15.78 -8.60
C LYS A 136 4.19 -14.95 -8.73
N VAL A 137 3.36 -15.19 -9.74
CA VAL A 137 2.16 -14.37 -10.01
C VAL A 137 1.10 -14.57 -8.91
N PRO A 138 0.49 -13.48 -8.37
CA PRO A 138 0.77 -12.07 -8.67
C PRO A 138 2.09 -11.57 -8.06
N LEU A 139 2.84 -10.78 -8.82
CA LEU A 139 4.13 -10.22 -8.36
C LEU A 139 3.98 -9.05 -7.37
N SER A 140 2.82 -8.39 -7.39
CA SER A 140 2.47 -7.32 -6.47
C SER A 140 1.44 -7.82 -5.47
N HIS A 141 1.72 -7.62 -4.19
CA HIS A 141 0.87 -8.06 -3.10
C HIS A 141 0.33 -6.87 -2.33
N ARG A 142 -0.95 -6.91 -1.96
CA ARG A 142 -1.60 -5.92 -1.10
C ARG A 142 -1.48 -6.35 0.36
N TYR A 143 -0.95 -5.45 1.17
CA TYR A 143 -0.85 -5.60 2.61
C TYR A 143 -1.85 -4.67 3.27
N ILE A 144 -2.86 -5.23 3.92
CA ILE A 144 -3.94 -4.50 4.58
C ILE A 144 -3.65 -4.44 6.06
N GLN A 145 -3.74 -3.24 6.65
CA GLN A 145 -3.65 -3.03 8.09
C GLN A 145 -5.01 -2.62 8.64
N LEU A 146 -5.42 -3.18 9.77
CA LEU A 146 -6.62 -2.81 10.50
C LEU A 146 -6.28 -2.48 11.95
N LEU A 147 -6.76 -1.33 12.43
CA LEU A 147 -6.79 -1.00 13.84
C LEU A 147 -8.19 -1.28 14.38
N VAL A 148 -8.27 -2.09 15.43
CA VAL A 148 -9.53 -2.61 16.00
C VAL A 148 -9.62 -2.22 17.46
N ASP A 149 -10.73 -1.65 17.90
CA ASP A 149 -11.02 -1.40 19.31
C ASP A 149 -11.34 -2.72 20.02
N THR A 150 -10.55 -3.06 21.04
CA THR A 150 -10.71 -4.27 21.84
C THR A 150 -11.10 -3.97 23.28
N SER A 151 -11.55 -2.75 23.58
CA SER A 151 -11.84 -2.28 24.95
C SER A 151 -12.84 -3.15 25.70
N ASN A 152 -13.79 -3.75 24.97
CA ASN A 152 -14.86 -4.58 25.53
C ASN A 152 -14.75 -6.04 25.04
N ILE A 153 -13.56 -6.48 24.66
CA ILE A 153 -13.36 -7.86 24.19
C ILE A 153 -13.68 -8.86 25.31
N THR A 154 -14.39 -9.92 24.96
CA THR A 154 -14.68 -11.02 25.90
C THR A 154 -13.51 -11.99 25.96
N THR A 155 -13.44 -12.85 26.99
CA THR A 155 -12.44 -13.93 27.04
C THR A 155 -12.48 -14.83 25.81
N ALA A 156 -13.69 -15.16 25.32
CA ALA A 156 -13.86 -15.93 24.09
C ALA A 156 -13.34 -15.15 22.86
N GLY A 157 -13.56 -13.84 22.81
CA GLY A 157 -13.03 -13.00 21.74
C GLY A 157 -11.50 -12.88 21.77
N THR A 158 -10.92 -12.78 22.96
CA THR A 158 -9.46 -12.86 23.14
C THR A 158 -8.92 -14.18 22.61
N ALA A 159 -9.55 -15.31 22.96
CA ALA A 159 -9.16 -16.62 22.44
C ALA A 159 -9.29 -16.71 20.91
N ALA A 160 -10.33 -16.10 20.32
CA ALA A 160 -10.48 -16.01 18.87
C ALA A 160 -9.34 -15.20 18.23
N LEU A 161 -8.95 -14.05 18.79
CA LEU A 161 -7.80 -13.29 18.29
C LEU A 161 -6.49 -14.08 18.38
N GLN A 162 -6.29 -14.90 19.42
CA GLN A 162 -5.07 -15.71 19.57
C GLN A 162 -4.87 -16.74 18.45
N THR A 163 -5.93 -17.08 17.69
CA THR A 163 -5.81 -17.94 16.51
C THR A 163 -4.98 -17.31 15.39
N LEU A 164 -4.79 -15.99 15.41
CA LEU A 164 -3.92 -15.26 14.48
C LEU A 164 -2.43 -15.64 14.64
N SER A 165 -2.04 -16.35 15.70
CA SER A 165 -0.70 -16.93 15.78
C SER A 165 -0.41 -17.93 14.65
N ASN A 166 -1.45 -18.57 14.09
CA ASN A 166 -1.35 -19.30 12.83
C ASN A 166 -1.55 -18.33 11.65
N ARG A 167 -0.47 -18.10 10.89
CA ARG A 167 -0.43 -17.05 9.88
C ARG A 167 -1.05 -17.42 8.54
N GLN A 168 -1.10 -18.70 8.18
CA GLN A 168 -1.51 -19.13 6.83
C GLN A 168 -3.03 -19.23 6.72
N GLY A 169 -3.59 -18.73 5.61
CA GLY A 169 -5.02 -18.86 5.32
C GLY A 169 -5.91 -18.09 6.30
N VAL A 170 -5.37 -17.05 6.94
CA VAL A 170 -6.12 -16.20 7.87
C VAL A 170 -7.22 -15.44 7.14
N GLN A 171 -8.46 -15.66 7.60
CA GLN A 171 -9.62 -14.88 7.21
C GLN A 171 -9.93 -13.86 8.30
N VAL A 172 -9.36 -12.65 8.19
CA VAL A 172 -9.43 -11.63 9.24
C VAL A 172 -10.89 -11.30 9.62
N ASN A 173 -11.79 -11.20 8.64
CA ASN A 173 -13.21 -10.99 8.90
C ASN A 173 -13.83 -12.06 9.80
N ASP A 174 -13.49 -13.33 9.58
CA ASP A 174 -14.06 -14.44 10.34
C ASP A 174 -13.52 -14.46 11.76
N VAL A 175 -12.22 -14.17 11.93
CA VAL A 175 -11.59 -14.04 13.25
C VAL A 175 -12.25 -12.90 14.04
N LEU A 176 -12.38 -11.71 13.42
CA LEU A 176 -13.01 -10.57 14.07
C LEU A 176 -14.50 -10.81 14.34
N THR A 177 -15.21 -11.51 13.45
CA THR A 177 -16.62 -11.88 13.68
C THR A 177 -16.75 -12.82 14.86
N LYS A 178 -15.94 -13.88 14.94
CA LYS A 178 -15.89 -14.81 16.08
C LYS A 178 -15.52 -14.09 17.38
N ALA A 179 -14.69 -13.05 17.29
CA ALA A 179 -14.32 -12.24 18.43
C ALA A 179 -15.37 -11.21 18.87
N GLY A 180 -16.44 -11.00 18.09
CA GLY A 180 -17.41 -9.92 18.30
C GLY A 180 -16.87 -8.52 17.96
N LEU A 181 -15.83 -8.45 17.13
CA LEU A 181 -15.06 -7.25 16.81
C LEU A 181 -15.19 -6.78 15.35
N ALA A 182 -15.98 -7.46 14.51
CA ALA A 182 -16.09 -7.12 13.09
C ALA A 182 -16.52 -5.66 12.84
N ASN A 183 -17.36 -5.10 13.73
CA ASN A 183 -17.83 -3.71 13.68
C ASN A 183 -16.98 -2.74 14.53
N MET A 184 -15.87 -3.22 15.10
CA MET A 184 -14.99 -2.45 15.98
C MET A 184 -13.71 -1.99 15.27
N VAL A 185 -13.63 -2.13 13.94
CA VAL A 185 -12.54 -1.56 13.14
C VAL A 185 -12.67 -0.04 13.16
N VAL A 186 -11.68 0.64 13.74
CA VAL A 186 -11.68 2.11 13.90
C VAL A 186 -10.90 2.82 12.79
N ALA A 187 -9.91 2.15 12.21
CA ALA A 187 -9.13 2.66 11.09
C ALA A 187 -8.55 1.50 10.27
N GLY A 188 -8.28 1.74 8.99
CA GLY A 188 -7.63 0.78 8.11
C GLY A 188 -6.66 1.45 7.17
N ASN A 189 -5.79 0.66 6.56
CA ASN A 189 -4.89 1.12 5.51
C ASN A 189 -4.55 -0.05 4.59
N PHE A 190 -3.99 0.25 3.41
CA PHE A 190 -3.25 -0.73 2.65
C PHE A 190 -2.15 -0.08 1.81
N PHE A 191 -1.13 -0.86 1.51
CA PHE A 191 -0.09 -0.54 0.52
C PHE A 191 0.23 -1.79 -0.30
N THR A 192 1.00 -1.64 -1.38
CA THR A 192 1.53 -2.77 -2.14
C THR A 192 3.04 -2.90 -1.98
N VAL A 193 3.54 -4.11 -2.16
CA VAL A 193 4.96 -4.35 -2.44
C VAL A 193 5.04 -5.24 -3.66
N THR A 194 5.90 -4.85 -4.60
CA THR A 194 6.06 -5.54 -5.87
C THR A 194 7.42 -6.21 -5.97
N ASN A 195 7.43 -7.49 -6.36
CA ASN A 195 8.62 -8.19 -6.81
C ASN A 195 8.80 -7.97 -8.32
N PRO A 196 9.89 -7.37 -8.81
CA PRO A 196 10.06 -7.06 -10.23
C PRO A 196 10.29 -8.30 -11.13
N GLY A 197 10.49 -9.49 -10.56
CA GLY A 197 10.53 -10.76 -11.31
C GLY A 197 11.93 -11.23 -11.74
N PRO A 198 12.02 -12.16 -12.73
CA PRO A 198 10.92 -12.74 -13.51
C PRO A 198 10.06 -13.72 -12.70
N ALA A 199 8.76 -13.77 -12.99
CA ALA A 199 7.84 -14.69 -12.29
C ALA A 199 8.05 -16.15 -12.71
N ALA A 200 8.32 -17.04 -11.76
CA ALA A 200 8.56 -18.46 -11.99
C ALA A 200 7.36 -19.20 -12.62
N ASN A 201 6.13 -18.73 -12.38
CA ASN A 201 4.90 -19.37 -12.86
C ASN A 201 4.12 -18.50 -13.85
N ALA A 202 4.73 -17.47 -14.42
CA ALA A 202 4.14 -16.86 -15.60
C ALA A 202 4.04 -17.96 -16.67
N LYS A 203 2.83 -18.31 -17.10
CA LYS A 203 2.66 -19.17 -18.28
C LYS A 203 3.58 -18.60 -19.36
N LYS A 204 4.48 -19.41 -19.91
CA LYS A 204 5.24 -19.05 -21.12
C LYS A 204 4.20 -18.79 -22.22
N GLY A 205 3.72 -17.56 -22.30
CA GLY A 205 3.14 -17.04 -23.53
C GLY A 205 4.24 -17.18 -24.58
N ASN A 206 3.86 -17.70 -25.74
CA ASN A 206 4.75 -17.92 -26.87
C ASN A 206 5.24 -16.56 -27.40
N ALA A 207 6.20 -15.94 -26.72
CA ALA A 207 6.86 -14.72 -27.14
C ALA A 207 7.99 -15.09 -28.10
N THR A 208 7.63 -15.33 -29.35
CA THR A 208 8.54 -15.17 -30.48
C THR A 208 8.98 -13.71 -30.54
N THR A 209 10.16 -13.41 -30.03
CA THR A 209 11.24 -12.61 -30.66
C THR A 209 12.30 -12.29 -29.61
N ALA A 210 13.43 -12.99 -29.69
CA ALA A 210 14.65 -12.57 -29.02
C ALA A 210 15.29 -11.43 -29.84
N PRO A 211 15.71 -10.29 -29.24
CA PRO A 211 16.67 -9.43 -29.90
C PRO A 211 18.04 -10.09 -29.79
N THR A 212 18.48 -10.68 -30.90
CA THR A 212 19.86 -11.11 -31.11
C THR A 212 20.73 -9.84 -31.19
N GLY A 213 21.59 -9.63 -30.21
CA GLY A 213 22.43 -8.44 -30.17
C GLY A 213 23.57 -8.52 -29.16
N GLY A 214 24.21 -9.69 -29.04
CA GLY A 214 25.43 -9.88 -28.26
C GLY A 214 26.57 -10.29 -29.17
N VAL A 215 27.38 -9.32 -29.62
CA VAL A 215 28.59 -9.56 -30.41
C VAL A 215 29.66 -10.15 -29.49
N LYS A 216 30.12 -11.37 -29.80
CA LYS A 216 31.31 -11.99 -29.21
C LYS A 216 32.56 -11.44 -29.95
N PRO A 217 33.62 -10.98 -29.25
CA PRO A 217 34.82 -10.50 -29.92
C PRO A 217 35.79 -11.66 -30.17
N THR A 218 36.31 -11.81 -31.39
CA THR A 218 37.70 -12.19 -31.66
C THR A 218 38.02 -12.19 -33.15
N SER A 219 39.07 -11.43 -33.51
CA SER A 219 40.14 -11.68 -34.51
C SER A 219 40.41 -10.51 -35.47
N VAL A 220 41.59 -9.93 -35.29
CA VAL A 220 42.37 -9.03 -36.18
C VAL A 220 43.29 -9.95 -37.01
N PRO A 221 43.71 -9.73 -38.29
CA PRO A 221 44.27 -8.49 -38.91
C PRO A 221 43.99 -8.33 -40.46
N PRO A 222 44.72 -7.51 -41.26
CA PRO A 222 45.31 -6.16 -41.12
C PRO A 222 44.80 -5.13 -42.18
N SER A 223 45.40 -3.93 -42.14
CA SER A 223 45.14 -2.62 -42.77
C SER A 223 45.00 -2.50 -44.29
N LEU A 224 44.24 -1.49 -44.77
CA LEU A 224 44.72 -0.26 -45.45
C LEU A 224 43.59 0.51 -46.16
N SER A 225 43.62 1.85 -46.04
CA SER A 225 43.35 2.85 -47.10
C SER A 225 42.38 3.98 -46.74
N ASN A 226 42.79 5.18 -47.16
CA ASN A 226 42.34 6.54 -46.84
C ASN A 226 41.03 6.97 -47.52
N GLY A 227 40.42 8.04 -46.97
CA GLY A 227 39.45 8.94 -47.62
C GLY A 227 38.01 8.42 -47.52
N GLU A 228 36.98 9.19 -47.23
CA GLU A 228 36.72 10.58 -47.61
C GLU A 228 35.80 11.29 -46.60
N LYS A 229 35.90 12.62 -46.63
CA LYS A 229 35.03 13.57 -45.92
C LYS A 229 33.66 13.62 -46.61
N SER A 230 32.57 13.70 -45.85
CA SER A 230 31.40 14.47 -46.30
C SER A 230 30.64 15.09 -45.14
N THR A 231 30.65 16.42 -45.17
CA THR A 231 29.83 17.36 -44.44
C THR A 231 28.44 17.43 -45.07
N TRP A 232 27.36 17.43 -44.28
CA TRP A 232 26.10 18.05 -44.68
C TRP A 232 25.51 18.87 -43.53
N LEU A 233 25.21 20.13 -43.85
CA LEU A 233 24.67 21.19 -43.02
C LEU A 233 23.12 21.16 -43.05
N SER A 234 22.50 21.27 -41.87
CA SER A 234 21.38 22.17 -41.43
C SER A 234 20.06 22.29 -42.25
N PRO A 235 18.98 23.01 -41.78
CA PRO A 235 18.70 23.65 -40.48
C PRO A 235 17.27 23.45 -39.88
N ALA A 236 17.14 23.87 -38.60
CA ALA A 236 16.06 24.63 -37.92
C ALA A 236 14.55 24.34 -38.15
N MET A 237 13.81 24.16 -37.04
CA MET A 237 12.43 24.66 -36.94
C MET A 237 12.10 25.17 -35.52
N LEU A 238 12.05 26.50 -35.43
CA LEU A 238 11.21 27.44 -34.67
C LEU A 238 10.48 27.01 -33.38
N LEU A 239 10.77 27.77 -32.30
CA LEU A 239 9.92 28.03 -31.14
C LEU A 239 8.62 28.76 -31.53
N VAL A 240 7.50 28.41 -30.91
CA VAL A 240 6.41 29.37 -30.60
C VAL A 240 5.94 29.12 -29.18
N SER A 241 6.24 30.07 -28.29
CA SER A 241 5.66 30.24 -26.96
C SER A 241 4.48 31.20 -27.05
N VAL A 242 3.29 30.78 -26.58
CA VAL A 242 2.14 31.68 -26.40
C VAL A 242 2.01 32.04 -24.92
N LEU A 243 2.31 33.31 -24.63
CA LEU A 243 1.91 34.03 -23.42
C LEU A 243 0.43 34.42 -23.55
N GLY A 244 -0.38 34.13 -22.53
CA GLY A 244 -1.72 34.69 -22.37
C GLY A 244 -1.84 35.34 -21.00
N LEU A 245 -1.88 36.67 -20.97
CA LEU A 245 -2.14 37.50 -19.80
C LEU A 245 -3.37 38.38 -20.08
N SER A 246 -4.11 38.71 -19.02
CA SER A 246 -5.21 39.70 -18.88
C SER A 246 -6.62 39.11 -18.95
N GLY A 247 -7.55 39.45 -18.06
CA GLY A 247 -7.53 40.50 -17.04
C GLY A 247 -8.72 40.42 -16.08
N ALA A 248 -8.59 41.18 -15.00
CA ALA A 248 -9.65 41.53 -14.07
C ALA A 248 -10.44 42.74 -14.59
N LEU A 249 -11.76 42.76 -14.38
CA LEU A 249 -12.52 43.87 -13.78
C LEU A 249 -14.01 43.52 -13.64
N LEU A 250 -14.59 44.07 -12.57
CA LEU A 250 -16.00 44.08 -12.09
C LEU A 250 -16.46 42.88 -11.25
#